data_AF-A0AB35IN36-F1
#
_entry.id   AF-A0AB35IN36-F1
#
_cell.length_a   1.000
_cell.length_b   1.000
_cell.length_c   1.000
_cell.angle_alpha   90.00
_cell.angle_beta   90.00
_cell.angle_gamma   90.00
#
_symmetry.space_group_name_H-M   'P 1'
#
loop_
_entity.id
_entity.type
_entity.pdbx_description
1 polymer ?
#
loop_
_entity_poly.entity_id
_entity_poly.type
_entity_poly.pdbx_seq_one_letter_code
_entity_poly.pdbx_strand_id
1 'polypeptide(L)'
;QEIRYPSWLGNWSTKMCYINGSLAYCLEASKETPPQGQYAPYVIKNNDALLKVLYYGFGGPGDVFRDDQVTNDTTKYLYTHIMASYAYSGDLYGGNDWDDLEAHGVGLKARYDQIQSMPVPTKTFNLTNNNVQAYFEEGVQRTENITLNTSSEVTISIPLQNGVELHNVTKGTVNTGTVSINGGDTFYLSAPLQKMDDYSSGELAGNNLTMFAPLAISAGGNYQTEGTISVTTDPRTLSLKVKWMDVGDFELRKTNDTGKLINGSEFSLKHTTLDFEKKLVVKDGKLSMSGMPVGEYLLTETKVPDGHAVLQKTFQVTINKDQTTEQIVVNKLRPTGTLEINKSLETSNENAVNKADYDLTKVQFKITANQDIYDSVSLEKLYSKGDAITVGSGKGSNDDVVKLVNGKELENGIYSCDTNGKLSLSGLPMGTYSVEETACPDGFVLDKEVKTVQFAQQDFVTLTYTSSLNINNELTKTVFSKVTADGDNLYGVPMEIVDAKTGEQVYNWITD
;
A
#
# COMPACT_ATOMS: atom_id res chain seq x y z
N GLN A 1 -32.33 37.33 53.77
CA GLN A 1 -32.87 38.71 53.93
C GLN A 1 -34.32 38.70 53.50
N GLU A 2 -35.25 39.33 54.23
CA GLU A 2 -36.64 39.45 53.77
C GLU A 2 -36.77 40.57 52.73
N ILE A 3 -37.43 40.26 51.63
CA ILE A 3 -37.63 41.16 50.49
C ILE A 3 -39.13 41.31 50.31
N ARG A 4 -39.64 42.51 50.57
CA ARG A 4 -41.06 42.84 50.38
C ARG A 4 -41.34 43.10 48.90
N TYR A 5 -42.46 42.58 48.43
CA TYR A 5 -42.97 42.90 47.12
C TYR A 5 -43.34 44.39 47.09
N PRO A 6 -43.21 45.07 45.94
CA PRO A 6 -43.81 46.38 45.73
C PRO A 6 -45.28 46.39 46.18
N SER A 7 -45.72 47.45 46.85
CA SER A 7 -47.05 47.53 47.47
C SER A 7 -48.22 47.31 46.50
N TRP A 8 -48.02 47.60 45.21
CA TRP A 8 -49.00 47.37 44.14
C TRP A 8 -49.11 45.90 43.71
N LEU A 9 -48.16 45.03 44.08
CA LEU A 9 -48.25 43.56 43.97
C LEU A 9 -48.86 42.92 45.24
N GLY A 10 -49.36 43.73 46.19
CA GLY A 10 -49.95 43.27 47.45
C GLY A 10 -48.95 43.14 48.61
N ASN A 11 -49.43 42.62 49.75
CA ASN A 11 -48.64 42.51 50.99
C ASN A 11 -47.88 41.18 51.09
N TRP A 12 -46.89 40.99 50.21
CA TRP A 12 -46.13 39.74 50.11
C TRP A 12 -44.66 39.97 50.32
N SER A 13 -43.97 38.88 50.66
CA SER A 13 -42.53 38.89 50.89
C SER A 13 -41.93 37.57 50.47
N THR A 14 -40.75 37.63 49.90
CA THR A 14 -39.88 36.46 49.70
C THR A 14 -38.67 36.60 50.62
N LYS A 15 -37.93 35.50 50.83
CA LYS A 15 -36.65 35.56 51.53
C LYS A 15 -35.54 35.19 50.56
N MET A 16 -34.50 36.01 50.55
CA MET A 16 -33.25 35.70 49.88
C MET A 16 -32.52 34.62 50.65
N CYS A 17 -32.39 33.45 50.01
CA CYS A 17 -31.87 32.21 50.57
C CYS A 17 -30.61 31.76 49.82
N TYR A 18 -29.80 30.95 50.49
CA TYR A 18 -28.63 30.32 49.88
C TYR A 18 -28.62 28.82 50.19
N ILE A 19 -28.33 28.03 49.17
CA ILE A 19 -28.13 26.59 49.29
C ILE A 19 -26.68 26.32 48.89
N ASN A 20 -25.85 25.86 49.84
CA ASN A 20 -24.43 25.58 49.63
C ASN A 20 -23.64 26.75 48.99
N GLY A 21 -23.99 27.99 49.34
CA GLY A 21 -23.34 29.20 48.82
C GLY A 21 -23.91 29.71 47.48
N SER A 22 -24.75 28.94 46.79
CA SER A 22 -25.49 29.38 45.62
C SER A 22 -26.77 30.09 46.01
N LEU A 23 -27.13 31.14 45.28
CA LEU A 23 -28.40 31.84 45.45
C LEU A 23 -29.57 30.89 45.17
N ALA A 24 -30.55 30.88 46.07
CA ALA A 24 -31.74 30.03 45.98
C ALA A 24 -32.99 30.89 45.97
N TYR A 25 -34.03 30.37 45.33
CA TYR A 25 -35.31 31.04 45.09
C TYR A 25 -36.45 30.17 45.58
N CYS A 26 -37.41 30.78 46.25
CA CYS A 26 -38.65 30.09 46.55
C CYS A 26 -39.40 29.81 45.23
N LEU A 27 -39.85 28.58 45.01
CA LEU A 27 -40.46 28.12 43.76
C LEU A 27 -41.99 28.12 43.79
N GLU A 28 -42.59 28.54 44.91
CA GLU A 28 -44.03 28.53 45.13
C GLU A 28 -44.41 29.78 45.94
N ALA A 29 -44.44 30.94 45.28
CA ALA A 29 -44.55 32.25 45.92
C ALA A 29 -45.72 32.39 46.93
N SER A 30 -46.81 31.65 46.75
CA SER A 30 -48.01 31.65 47.61
C SER A 30 -47.86 30.84 48.91
N LYS A 31 -46.83 30.02 49.07
CA LYS A 31 -46.62 29.17 50.27
C LYS A 31 -45.84 29.89 51.36
N GLU A 32 -45.81 29.33 52.56
CA GLU A 32 -45.02 29.90 53.68
C GLU A 32 -43.52 29.60 53.52
N THR A 33 -42.65 30.55 53.88
CA THR A 33 -41.21 30.30 53.87
C THR A 33 -40.85 29.15 54.85
N PRO A 34 -40.10 28.13 54.41
CA PRO A 34 -39.75 26.99 55.27
C PRO A 34 -38.96 27.41 56.52
N PRO A 35 -39.13 26.70 57.66
CA PRO A 35 -38.31 26.94 58.85
C PRO A 35 -36.85 26.54 58.59
N GLN A 36 -35.91 27.17 59.31
CA GLN A 36 -34.50 26.83 59.20
C GLN A 36 -34.26 25.37 59.62
N GLY A 37 -33.64 24.57 58.75
CA GLY A 37 -33.43 23.15 58.99
C GLY A 37 -32.62 22.48 57.90
N GLN A 38 -32.38 21.17 58.06
CA GLN A 38 -31.78 20.32 57.04
C GLN A 38 -32.87 19.53 56.33
N TYR A 39 -32.94 19.67 55.01
CA TYR A 39 -33.93 19.03 54.17
C TYR A 39 -33.21 18.29 53.04
N ALA A 40 -33.76 17.16 52.60
CA ALA A 40 -33.18 16.39 51.52
C ALA A 40 -33.39 17.12 50.18
N PRO A 41 -32.32 17.38 49.40
CA PRO A 41 -32.45 17.94 48.07
C PRO A 41 -32.83 16.85 47.05
N TYR A 42 -33.52 17.23 45.99
CA TYR A 42 -33.75 16.40 44.82
C TYR A 42 -33.51 17.21 43.53
N VAL A 43 -32.97 16.54 42.51
CA VAL A 43 -32.76 17.16 41.19
C VAL A 43 -34.06 17.07 40.40
N ILE A 44 -34.55 18.19 39.90
CA ILE A 44 -35.69 18.23 38.99
C ILE A 44 -35.17 17.92 37.59
N LYS A 45 -35.53 16.75 37.08
CA LYS A 45 -35.29 16.38 35.68
C LYS A 45 -36.48 16.83 34.84
N ASN A 46 -36.24 17.36 33.64
CA ASN A 46 -37.26 17.75 32.66
C ASN A 46 -38.09 19.01 33.01
N ASN A 47 -37.47 20.02 33.61
CA ASN A 47 -38.07 21.37 33.68
C ASN A 47 -37.10 22.40 33.11
N ASP A 48 -37.08 22.49 31.77
CA ASP A 48 -36.23 23.42 31.03
C ASP A 48 -36.57 24.88 31.35
N ALA A 49 -37.85 25.18 31.61
CA ALA A 49 -38.28 26.53 31.93
C ALA A 49 -37.64 27.03 33.22
N LEU A 50 -37.68 26.21 34.27
CA LEU A 50 -37.05 26.51 35.55
C LEU A 50 -35.53 26.54 35.42
N LEU A 51 -34.93 25.60 34.68
CA LEU A 51 -33.49 25.60 34.43
C LEU A 51 -33.02 26.89 33.77
N LYS A 52 -33.72 27.35 32.73
CA LYS A 52 -33.39 28.62 32.05
C LYS A 52 -33.51 29.80 33.00
N VAL A 53 -34.56 29.87 33.82
CA VAL A 53 -34.70 30.94 34.82
C VAL A 53 -33.59 30.91 35.85
N LEU A 54 -33.22 29.75 36.38
CA LEU A 54 -32.15 29.65 37.37
C LEU A 54 -30.75 29.89 36.78
N TYR A 55 -30.56 29.63 35.48
CA TYR A 55 -29.28 29.84 34.81
C TYR A 55 -29.07 31.29 34.33
N TYR A 56 -30.08 31.86 33.68
CA TYR A 56 -30.04 33.22 33.11
C TYR A 56 -30.58 34.29 34.06
N GLY A 57 -31.31 33.89 35.10
CA GLY A 57 -31.77 34.79 36.15
C GLY A 57 -30.63 35.32 37.01
N PHE A 58 -30.98 36.24 37.90
CA PHE A 58 -30.03 36.92 38.77
C PHE A 58 -29.16 35.91 39.54
N GLY A 59 -27.85 36.13 39.63
CA GLY A 59 -26.93 35.22 40.35
C GLY A 59 -26.72 33.84 39.70
N GLY A 60 -27.31 33.56 38.53
CA GLY A 60 -27.05 32.36 37.74
C GLY A 60 -25.76 32.47 36.89
N PRO A 61 -25.24 31.37 36.34
CA PRO A 61 -24.00 31.40 35.55
C PRO A 61 -24.08 32.22 34.26
N GLY A 62 -25.29 32.38 33.70
CA GLY A 62 -25.56 33.19 32.51
C GLY A 62 -26.34 34.47 32.81
N ASP A 63 -26.30 34.95 34.05
CA ASP A 63 -27.11 36.08 34.57
C ASP A 63 -27.22 37.26 33.57
N VAL A 64 -28.42 37.46 33.03
CA VAL A 64 -28.73 38.54 32.09
C VAL A 64 -28.99 39.89 32.76
N PHE A 65 -29.07 39.92 34.10
CA PHE A 65 -29.21 41.13 34.91
C PHE A 65 -27.85 41.66 35.41
N ARG A 66 -26.75 40.95 35.12
CA ARG A 66 -25.41 41.30 35.62
C ARG A 66 -24.98 42.72 35.21
N ASP A 67 -25.30 43.12 33.99
CA ASP A 67 -24.92 44.41 33.42
C ASP A 67 -25.99 45.50 33.61
N ASP A 68 -27.15 45.15 34.21
CA ASP A 68 -28.19 46.11 34.57
C ASP A 68 -27.79 46.89 35.82
N GLN A 69 -27.25 48.10 35.64
CA GLN A 69 -26.85 48.97 36.75
C GLN A 69 -27.98 49.87 37.28
N VAL A 70 -29.17 49.79 36.68
CA VAL A 70 -30.31 50.65 37.03
C VAL A 70 -31.19 49.96 38.05
N THR A 71 -31.41 48.65 37.90
CA THR A 71 -32.19 47.85 38.84
C THR A 71 -31.32 47.42 40.03
N ASN A 72 -31.81 47.61 41.26
CA ASN A 72 -31.10 47.13 42.44
C ASN A 72 -31.18 45.59 42.57
N ASP A 73 -30.22 44.98 43.26
CA ASP A 73 -30.11 43.52 43.38
C ASP A 73 -31.33 42.86 44.04
N THR A 74 -31.97 43.55 44.99
CA THR A 74 -33.21 43.10 45.63
C THR A 74 -34.35 42.94 44.62
N THR A 75 -34.47 43.88 43.68
CA THR A 75 -35.47 43.83 42.60
C THR A 75 -35.13 42.76 41.57
N LYS A 76 -33.85 42.59 41.20
CA LYS A 76 -33.41 41.50 40.29
C LYS A 76 -33.68 40.12 40.89
N TYR A 77 -33.43 39.97 42.18
CA TYR A 77 -33.78 38.77 42.94
C TYR A 77 -35.28 38.53 42.90
N LEU A 78 -36.09 39.55 43.21
CA LEU A 78 -37.56 39.42 43.23
C LEU A 78 -38.13 39.01 41.86
N TYR A 79 -37.63 39.60 40.77
CA TYR A 79 -38.04 39.23 39.41
C TYR A 79 -37.67 37.77 39.09
N THR A 80 -36.45 37.36 39.42
CA THR A 80 -36.00 35.98 39.21
C THR A 80 -36.81 35.00 40.06
N HIS A 81 -37.14 35.36 41.29
CA HIS A 81 -38.00 34.60 42.18
C HIS A 81 -39.40 34.37 41.58
N ILE A 82 -40.08 35.43 41.11
CA ILE A 82 -41.41 35.33 40.51
C ILE A 82 -41.37 34.45 39.25
N MET A 83 -40.37 34.64 38.38
CA MET A 83 -40.17 33.81 37.20
C MET A 83 -39.89 32.34 37.53
N ALA A 84 -39.10 32.07 38.58
CA ALA A 84 -38.76 30.71 39.00
C ALA A 84 -39.97 30.01 39.62
N SER A 85 -40.76 30.76 40.40
CA SER A 85 -42.02 30.28 40.96
C SER A 85 -43.00 29.88 39.86
N TYR A 86 -43.18 30.73 38.85
CA TYR A 86 -44.04 30.42 37.71
C TYR A 86 -43.52 29.22 36.90
N ALA A 87 -42.21 29.17 36.62
CA ALA A 87 -41.63 28.07 35.86
C ALA A 87 -41.70 26.71 36.57
N TYR A 88 -41.77 26.70 37.91
CA TYR A 88 -41.90 25.49 38.70
C TYR A 88 -43.35 25.05 38.94
N SER A 89 -44.22 25.97 39.38
CA SER A 89 -45.56 25.66 39.88
C SER A 89 -46.71 26.36 39.15
N GLY A 90 -46.40 27.28 38.23
CA GLY A 90 -47.39 28.18 37.62
C GLY A 90 -47.81 29.34 38.53
N ASP A 91 -47.20 29.47 39.71
CA ASP A 91 -47.53 30.49 40.69
C ASP A 91 -46.74 31.80 40.45
N LEU A 92 -47.45 32.87 40.11
CA LEU A 92 -46.89 34.20 39.81
C LEU A 92 -46.91 35.16 41.01
N TYR A 93 -47.51 34.75 42.13
CA TYR A 93 -48.12 35.60 43.15
C TYR A 93 -47.66 37.08 43.19
N GLY A 94 -48.63 37.99 43.03
CA GLY A 94 -48.49 39.45 43.13
C GLY A 94 -49.15 40.18 41.95
N GLY A 95 -49.27 39.51 40.81
CA GLY A 95 -50.27 39.76 39.75
C GLY A 95 -51.11 38.50 39.59
N ASN A 96 -52.40 38.60 39.26
CA ASN A 96 -53.25 37.42 39.14
C ASN A 96 -52.87 36.58 37.91
N ASP A 97 -52.31 37.22 36.89
CA ASP A 97 -51.72 36.61 35.70
C ASP A 97 -50.60 37.50 35.12
N TRP A 98 -50.03 37.07 33.99
CA TRP A 98 -48.98 37.82 33.29
C TRP A 98 -49.44 39.18 32.74
N ASP A 99 -50.72 39.33 32.41
CA ASP A 99 -51.29 40.56 31.83
C ASP A 99 -51.42 41.64 32.90
N ASP A 100 -51.76 41.26 34.14
CA ASP A 100 -51.71 42.14 35.31
C ASP A 100 -50.31 42.72 35.54
N LEU A 101 -49.26 41.90 35.41
CA LEU A 101 -47.88 42.34 35.58
C LEU A 101 -47.40 43.25 34.42
N GLU A 102 -47.92 43.04 33.22
CA GLU A 102 -47.65 43.85 32.03
C GLU A 102 -48.31 45.24 32.12
N ALA A 103 -49.54 45.32 32.65
CA ALA A 103 -50.26 46.57 32.89
C ALA A 103 -49.56 47.53 33.87
N HIS A 104 -48.75 47.00 34.78
CA HIS A 104 -47.95 47.78 35.73
C HIS A 104 -46.57 48.20 35.19
N GLY A 105 -46.26 47.89 33.92
CA GLY A 105 -45.08 48.40 33.22
C GLY A 105 -43.75 47.81 33.68
N VAL A 106 -43.77 46.67 34.39
CA VAL A 106 -42.58 46.08 35.02
C VAL A 106 -41.71 45.30 34.03
N GLY A 107 -42.26 44.97 32.85
CA GLY A 107 -41.54 44.28 31.78
C GLY A 107 -41.12 42.84 32.12
N LEU A 108 -41.65 42.28 33.21
CA LEU A 108 -41.25 40.97 33.73
C LEU A 108 -41.64 39.82 32.78
N LYS A 109 -42.82 39.92 32.16
CA LYS A 109 -43.28 38.98 31.12
C LYS A 109 -42.33 38.96 29.92
N ALA A 110 -42.00 40.14 29.39
CA ALA A 110 -41.04 40.25 28.29
C ALA A 110 -39.65 39.69 28.67
N ARG A 111 -39.22 39.86 29.92
CA ARG A 111 -37.97 39.27 30.42
C ARG A 111 -38.05 37.74 30.54
N TYR A 112 -39.16 37.23 31.06
CA TYR A 112 -39.41 35.80 31.14
C TYR A 112 -39.42 35.17 29.74
N ASP A 113 -40.16 35.74 28.80
CA ASP A 113 -40.22 35.29 27.40
C ASP A 113 -38.84 35.34 26.74
N GLN A 114 -38.06 36.38 27.01
CA GLN A 114 -36.66 36.45 26.55
C GLN A 114 -35.86 35.25 27.09
N ILE A 115 -35.87 35.02 28.41
CA ILE A 115 -35.16 33.89 29.03
C ILE A 115 -35.64 32.55 28.46
N GLN A 116 -36.94 32.38 28.26
CA GLN A 116 -37.50 31.15 27.69
C GLN A 116 -37.12 30.95 26.21
N SER A 117 -36.87 32.03 25.48
CA SER A 117 -36.37 31.99 24.10
C SER A 117 -34.88 31.62 24.00
N MET A 118 -34.11 31.78 25.08
CA MET A 118 -32.68 31.41 25.13
C MET A 118 -32.51 29.88 25.08
N PRO A 119 -31.36 29.39 24.56
CA PRO A 119 -31.09 27.96 24.49
C PRO A 119 -31.04 27.34 25.89
N VAL A 120 -31.39 26.07 26.01
CA VAL A 120 -31.17 25.33 27.26
C VAL A 120 -29.65 25.27 27.52
N PRO A 121 -29.16 25.63 28.71
CA PRO A 121 -27.73 25.59 29.01
C PRO A 121 -27.18 24.17 28.95
N THR A 122 -26.34 23.89 27.95
CA THR A 122 -25.69 22.58 27.78
C THR A 122 -24.18 22.74 27.69
N LYS A 123 -23.43 21.75 28.19
CA LYS A 123 -21.99 21.64 27.91
C LYS A 123 -21.76 21.00 26.55
N THR A 124 -20.72 21.43 25.84
CA THR A 124 -20.32 20.81 24.57
C THR A 124 -19.90 19.36 24.80
N PHE A 125 -20.44 18.46 23.99
CA PHE A 125 -20.11 17.04 23.97
C PHE A 125 -20.45 16.47 22.60
N ASN A 126 -19.49 16.53 21.69
CA ASN A 126 -19.62 15.97 20.34
C ASN A 126 -18.25 15.58 19.77
N LEU A 127 -18.26 14.82 18.68
CA LEU A 127 -17.08 14.61 17.84
C LEU A 127 -17.14 15.61 16.67
N THR A 128 -15.98 16.06 16.17
CA THR A 128 -15.90 16.91 14.97
C THR A 128 -16.56 16.27 13.75
N ASN A 129 -16.37 14.96 13.59
CA ASN A 129 -17.17 14.12 12.73
C ASN A 129 -17.38 12.76 13.41
N ASN A 130 -18.62 12.28 13.38
CA ASN A 130 -19.03 11.04 14.02
C ASN A 130 -19.41 9.95 13.00
N ASN A 131 -19.33 10.25 11.71
CA ASN A 131 -19.55 9.33 10.60
C ASN A 131 -18.48 9.56 9.53
N VAL A 132 -17.41 8.78 9.59
CA VAL A 132 -16.22 8.97 8.75
C VAL A 132 -16.07 7.82 7.77
N GLN A 133 -15.44 8.10 6.63
CA GLN A 133 -15.04 7.09 5.66
C GLN A 133 -13.52 6.96 5.66
N ALA A 134 -13.02 5.73 5.65
CA ALA A 134 -11.60 5.46 5.54
C ALA A 134 -11.09 5.66 4.11
N TYR A 135 -9.84 6.10 3.99
CA TYR A 135 -9.12 6.28 2.74
C TYR A 135 -7.75 5.60 2.81
N PHE A 136 -7.12 5.38 1.66
CA PHE A 136 -5.83 4.73 1.58
C PHE A 136 -4.71 5.70 1.99
N GLU A 137 -3.88 5.29 2.94
CA GLU A 137 -2.68 6.03 3.32
C GLU A 137 -1.59 5.02 3.71
N GLU A 138 -0.42 5.10 3.07
CA GLU A 138 0.78 4.32 3.46
C GLU A 138 0.56 2.80 3.64
N GLY A 139 -0.30 2.19 2.84
CA GLY A 139 -0.55 0.74 2.93
C GLY A 139 -1.50 0.32 4.05
N VAL A 140 -2.20 1.28 4.67
CA VAL A 140 -3.35 1.06 5.55
C VAL A 140 -4.59 1.79 5.03
N GLN A 141 -5.76 1.43 5.56
CA GLN A 141 -6.97 2.22 5.42
C GLN A 141 -7.15 3.03 6.71
N ARG A 142 -7.27 4.35 6.57
CA ARG A 142 -7.21 5.33 7.65
C ARG A 142 -8.40 6.29 7.59
N THR A 143 -8.94 6.67 8.74
CA THR A 143 -9.95 7.74 8.82
C THR A 143 -9.31 9.14 8.89
N GLU A 144 -10.10 10.17 8.63
CA GLU A 144 -9.71 11.53 8.99
C GLU A 144 -9.47 11.68 10.50
N ASN A 145 -8.84 12.80 10.88
CA ASN A 145 -8.66 13.16 12.28
C ASN A 145 -10.00 13.63 12.88
N ILE A 146 -10.33 13.07 14.04
CA ILE A 146 -11.55 13.32 14.81
C ILE A 146 -11.14 13.91 16.16
N THR A 147 -11.81 14.98 16.59
CA THR A 147 -11.58 15.60 17.90
C THR A 147 -12.81 15.44 18.78
N LEU A 148 -12.61 15.06 20.04
CA LEU A 148 -13.66 15.07 21.06
C LEU A 148 -13.82 16.48 21.65
N ASN A 149 -14.88 17.18 21.28
CA ASN A 149 -15.14 18.55 21.73
C ASN A 149 -15.89 18.54 23.06
N THR A 150 -15.14 18.64 24.16
CA THR A 150 -15.64 18.81 25.54
C THR A 150 -14.48 19.21 26.46
N SER A 151 -14.71 19.37 27.77
CA SER A 151 -13.63 19.66 28.73
C SER A 151 -12.67 18.49 28.89
N SER A 152 -11.39 18.75 29.13
CA SER A 152 -10.32 17.73 29.22
C SER A 152 -10.51 16.66 30.30
N GLU A 153 -11.31 16.95 31.33
CA GLU A 153 -11.68 16.01 32.40
C GLU A 153 -12.72 14.96 31.98
N VAL A 154 -13.44 15.21 30.88
CA VAL A 154 -14.43 14.28 30.35
C VAL A 154 -13.74 13.28 29.44
N THR A 155 -14.13 12.01 29.55
CA THR A 155 -13.59 10.95 28.69
C THR A 155 -14.69 10.10 28.08
N ILE A 156 -14.44 9.55 26.90
CA ILE A 156 -15.23 8.46 26.31
C ILE A 156 -14.35 7.21 26.16
N SER A 157 -14.95 6.03 26.22
CA SER A 157 -14.27 4.75 25.99
C SER A 157 -14.74 4.15 24.67
N ILE A 158 -13.87 4.10 23.66
CA ILE A 158 -14.19 3.63 22.31
C ILE A 158 -13.79 2.14 22.18
N PRO A 159 -14.74 1.20 22.00
CA PRO A 159 -14.42 -0.21 21.82
C PRO A 159 -14.07 -0.52 20.36
N LEU A 160 -12.80 -0.72 20.04
CA LEU A 160 -12.35 -0.98 18.67
C LEU A 160 -12.61 -2.43 18.24
N GLN A 161 -12.94 -2.62 16.97
CA GLN A 161 -13.00 -3.95 16.35
C GLN A 161 -11.59 -4.56 16.18
N ASN A 162 -11.53 -5.88 15.97
CA ASN A 162 -10.26 -6.58 15.81
C ASN A 162 -9.46 -6.03 14.61
N GLY A 163 -8.15 -5.84 14.81
CA GLY A 163 -7.25 -5.30 13.78
C GLY A 163 -7.34 -3.79 13.56
N VAL A 164 -8.19 -3.07 14.31
CA VAL A 164 -8.23 -1.60 14.26
C VAL A 164 -7.37 -1.00 15.37
N GLU A 165 -6.58 0.00 14.99
CA GLU A 165 -5.78 0.81 15.90
C GLU A 165 -6.36 2.22 16.01
N LEU A 166 -6.35 2.78 17.22
CA LEU A 166 -6.61 4.20 17.44
C LEU A 166 -5.29 4.91 17.69
N HIS A 167 -5.01 5.89 16.84
CA HIS A 167 -3.85 6.76 16.93
C HIS A 167 -4.28 8.10 17.52
N ASN A 168 -3.89 8.37 18.76
CA ASN A 168 -4.15 9.65 19.40
C ASN A 168 -3.02 10.62 19.01
N VAL A 169 -3.35 11.57 18.14
CA VAL A 169 -2.42 12.57 17.59
C VAL A 169 -1.96 13.52 18.69
N THR A 170 -2.86 13.93 19.58
CA THR A 170 -2.53 14.86 20.68
C THR A 170 -1.52 14.25 21.65
N LYS A 171 -1.63 12.96 21.93
CA LYS A 171 -0.78 12.23 22.89
C LYS A 171 0.37 11.45 22.27
N GLY A 172 0.39 11.29 20.94
CA GLY A 172 1.36 10.46 20.23
C GLY A 172 1.31 8.98 20.61
N THR A 173 0.11 8.45 20.90
CA THR A 173 -0.06 7.04 21.33
C THR A 173 -0.89 6.24 20.33
N VAL A 174 -0.66 4.93 20.29
CA VAL A 174 -1.40 3.98 19.46
C VAL A 174 -1.89 2.85 20.36
N ASN A 175 -3.19 2.54 20.30
CA ASN A 175 -3.80 1.54 21.16
C ASN A 175 -4.84 0.70 20.40
N THR A 176 -5.09 -0.50 20.90
CA THR A 176 -6.11 -1.45 20.42
C THR A 176 -7.09 -1.80 21.54
N GLY A 177 -8.19 -2.50 21.22
CA GLY A 177 -9.22 -2.87 22.20
C GLY A 177 -10.08 -1.67 22.60
N THR A 178 -10.37 -1.49 23.89
CA THR A 178 -11.16 -0.35 24.36
C THR A 178 -10.24 0.80 24.77
N VAL A 179 -10.35 1.93 24.07
CA VAL A 179 -9.43 3.07 24.22
C VAL A 179 -10.14 4.28 24.83
N SER A 180 -9.56 4.86 25.89
CA SER A 180 -10.08 6.07 26.53
C SER A 180 -9.55 7.34 25.86
N ILE A 181 -10.46 8.25 25.49
CA ILE A 181 -10.17 9.53 24.83
C ILE A 181 -10.63 10.67 25.71
N ASN A 182 -9.77 11.67 25.94
CA ASN A 182 -10.08 12.86 26.73
C ASN A 182 -10.68 13.96 25.87
N GLY A 183 -11.45 14.87 26.48
CA GLY A 183 -11.87 16.11 25.82
C GLY A 183 -10.67 16.92 25.31
N GLY A 184 -10.75 17.35 24.05
CA GLY A 184 -9.68 18.04 23.35
C GLY A 184 -8.68 17.12 22.63
N ASP A 185 -8.72 15.81 22.86
CA ASP A 185 -7.87 14.88 22.10
C ASP A 185 -8.34 14.78 20.65
N THR A 186 -7.36 14.77 19.73
CA THR A 186 -7.55 14.47 18.31
C THR A 186 -6.97 13.10 18.02
N PHE A 187 -7.73 12.25 17.33
CA PHE A 187 -7.36 10.88 17.01
C PHE A 187 -7.84 10.47 15.62
N TYR A 188 -7.31 9.39 15.08
CA TYR A 188 -7.85 8.71 13.90
C TYR A 188 -7.81 7.20 14.11
N LEU A 189 -8.60 6.47 13.33
CA LEU A 189 -8.55 5.01 13.30
C LEU A 189 -7.83 4.53 12.04
N SER A 190 -7.07 3.45 12.16
CA SER A 190 -6.44 2.75 11.03
C SER A 190 -6.76 1.26 11.08
N ALA A 191 -6.72 0.61 9.92
CA ALA A 191 -6.86 -0.84 9.78
C ALA A 191 -5.99 -1.36 8.62
N PRO A 192 -5.61 -2.66 8.62
CA PRO A 192 -4.94 -3.29 7.49
C PRO A 192 -5.76 -3.15 6.19
N LEU A 193 -5.09 -3.10 5.03
CA LEU A 193 -5.76 -3.22 3.73
C LEU A 193 -6.32 -4.62 3.51
N GLN A 194 -7.52 -4.82 3.99
CA GLN A 194 -8.30 -6.03 3.83
C GLN A 194 -9.78 -5.69 3.93
N LYS A 195 -10.62 -6.66 3.61
CA LYS A 195 -12.07 -6.50 3.79
C LYS A 195 -12.37 -6.35 5.28
N MET A 196 -13.04 -5.26 5.64
CA MET A 196 -13.51 -4.97 6.98
C MET A 196 -15.00 -4.67 6.93
N ASP A 197 -15.74 -5.16 7.93
CA ASP A 197 -17.13 -4.74 8.12
C ASP A 197 -17.17 -3.30 8.62
N ASP A 198 -18.20 -2.55 8.21
CA ASP A 198 -18.44 -1.19 8.70
C ASP A 198 -18.55 -1.19 10.24
N TYR A 199 -17.86 -0.25 10.86
CA TYR A 199 -17.73 -0.20 12.32
C TYR A 199 -18.72 0.80 12.92
N SER A 200 -19.27 0.44 14.07
CA SER A 200 -20.07 1.30 14.94
C SER A 200 -19.63 1.09 16.38
N SER A 201 -19.31 2.18 17.07
CA SER A 201 -18.90 2.14 18.48
C SER A 201 -20.03 1.79 19.45
N GLY A 202 -21.29 1.85 18.98
CA GLY A 202 -22.46 1.96 19.86
C GLY A 202 -22.50 3.30 20.59
N GLU A 203 -23.32 3.37 21.65
CA GLU A 203 -23.46 4.54 22.49
C GLU A 203 -22.25 4.72 23.42
N LEU A 204 -21.60 5.88 23.33
CA LEU A 204 -20.44 6.28 24.11
C LEU A 204 -20.87 7.31 25.16
N ALA A 205 -20.92 6.89 26.42
CA ALA A 205 -21.18 7.77 27.54
C ALA A 205 -19.96 8.62 27.88
N GLY A 206 -20.18 9.90 28.17
CA GLY A 206 -19.14 10.79 28.69
C GLY A 206 -18.93 10.56 30.19
N ASN A 207 -17.81 9.93 30.57
CA ASN A 207 -17.41 9.87 31.98
C ASN A 207 -17.06 11.28 32.46
N ASN A 208 -17.50 11.64 33.67
CA ASN A 208 -17.42 13.00 34.23
C ASN A 208 -18.17 14.06 33.41
N LEU A 209 -19.01 13.68 32.45
CA LEU A 209 -19.85 14.63 31.75
C LEU A 209 -20.96 15.12 32.70
N THR A 210 -21.11 16.44 32.75
CA THR A 210 -22.07 17.09 33.64
C THR A 210 -22.95 18.07 32.89
N MET A 211 -24.17 18.24 33.38
CA MET A 211 -25.12 19.24 32.90
C MET A 211 -25.62 20.09 34.06
N PHE A 212 -26.16 21.26 33.75
CA PHE A 212 -26.89 22.06 34.72
C PHE A 212 -28.29 21.47 34.94
N ALA A 213 -28.74 21.47 36.19
CA ALA A 213 -30.10 21.04 36.52
C ALA A 213 -30.63 21.82 37.74
N PRO A 214 -31.94 22.11 37.81
CA PRO A 214 -32.54 22.65 39.03
C PRO A 214 -32.42 21.65 40.18
N LEU A 215 -31.94 22.13 41.32
CA LEU A 215 -31.95 21.43 42.59
C LEU A 215 -33.05 22.03 43.45
N ALA A 216 -34.01 21.21 43.87
CA ALA A 216 -35.09 21.63 44.73
C ALA A 216 -34.95 21.01 46.12
N ILE A 217 -35.39 21.77 47.12
CA ILE A 217 -35.42 21.38 48.52
C ILE A 217 -36.81 21.68 49.05
N SER A 218 -37.53 20.66 49.52
CA SER A 218 -38.87 20.82 50.05
C SER A 218 -38.94 20.44 51.52
N ALA A 219 -39.52 21.32 52.34
CA ALA A 219 -39.87 21.02 53.73
C ALA A 219 -41.21 20.26 53.87
N GLY A 220 -41.95 20.11 52.77
CA GLY A 220 -43.28 19.49 52.74
C GLY A 220 -44.40 20.40 53.27
N GLY A 221 -45.66 19.94 53.15
CA GLY A 221 -46.83 20.66 53.63
C GLY A 221 -47.11 21.99 52.89
N ASN A 222 -47.43 23.04 53.64
CA ASN A 222 -47.72 24.39 53.13
C ASN A 222 -46.46 25.27 53.02
N TYR A 223 -45.27 24.68 53.14
CA TYR A 223 -44.01 25.41 52.98
C TYR A 223 -43.52 25.43 51.53
N GLN A 224 -42.83 26.50 51.17
CA GLN A 224 -42.24 26.72 49.86
C GLN A 224 -41.16 25.67 49.57
N THR A 225 -41.14 25.17 48.34
CA THR A 225 -39.98 24.49 47.78
C THR A 225 -38.92 25.54 47.41
N GLU A 226 -37.68 25.38 47.87
CA GLU A 226 -36.56 26.25 47.49
C GLU A 226 -35.79 25.64 46.32
N GLY A 227 -35.46 26.44 45.31
CA GLY A 227 -34.77 26.01 44.10
C GLY A 227 -33.48 26.77 43.87
N THR A 228 -32.42 26.06 43.50
CA THR A 228 -31.17 26.65 43.02
C THR A 228 -30.66 25.90 41.80
N ILE A 229 -29.69 26.47 41.10
CA ILE A 229 -29.00 25.76 40.04
C ILE A 229 -27.94 24.82 40.62
N SER A 230 -27.86 23.61 40.08
CA SER A 230 -26.83 22.63 40.42
C SER A 230 -26.20 22.03 39.18
N VAL A 231 -25.14 21.25 39.39
CA VAL A 231 -24.49 20.46 38.36
C VAL A 231 -24.72 18.99 38.70
N THR A 232 -25.17 18.22 37.73
CA THR A 232 -25.41 16.77 37.86
C THR A 232 -24.83 16.01 36.68
N THR A 233 -24.80 14.69 36.74
CA THR A 233 -24.33 13.85 35.64
C THR A 233 -25.23 14.02 34.42
N ASP A 234 -24.59 14.22 33.27
CA ASP A 234 -25.27 14.30 31.98
C ASP A 234 -25.40 12.91 31.37
N PRO A 235 -26.61 12.43 31.07
CA PRO A 235 -26.82 11.09 30.51
C PRO A 235 -26.60 11.03 29.00
N ARG A 236 -26.25 12.14 28.33
CA ARG A 236 -26.06 12.17 26.88
C ARG A 236 -24.90 11.25 26.46
N THR A 237 -25.13 10.59 25.34
CA THR A 237 -24.18 9.72 24.67
C THR A 237 -23.90 10.25 23.27
N LEU A 238 -22.83 9.76 22.64
CA LEU A 238 -22.54 9.96 21.23
C LEU A 238 -22.14 8.62 20.60
N SER A 239 -22.05 8.54 19.28
CA SER A 239 -21.60 7.32 18.59
C SER A 239 -20.58 7.68 17.52
N LEU A 240 -19.62 6.79 17.24
CA LEU A 240 -18.71 6.88 16.10
C LEU A 240 -19.02 5.75 15.11
N LYS A 241 -19.20 6.10 13.84
CA LYS A 241 -19.34 5.17 12.72
C LYS A 241 -18.19 5.35 11.74
N VAL A 242 -17.66 4.23 11.26
CA VAL A 242 -16.60 4.20 10.25
C VAL A 242 -17.03 3.30 9.11
N LYS A 243 -17.08 3.86 7.90
CA LYS A 243 -17.16 3.09 6.66
C LYS A 243 -15.75 2.78 6.18
N TRP A 244 -15.37 1.51 6.15
CA TRP A 244 -14.04 1.10 5.67
C TRP A 244 -13.99 1.12 4.15
N MET A 245 -12.78 0.98 3.60
CA MET A 245 -12.60 1.01 2.15
C MET A 245 -13.25 -0.21 1.49
N ASP A 246 -13.86 0.02 0.34
CA ASP A 246 -14.27 -1.08 -0.53
C ASP A 246 -13.00 -1.70 -1.15
N VAL A 247 -12.87 -3.02 -1.01
CA VAL A 247 -11.74 -3.79 -1.52
C VAL A 247 -12.21 -4.98 -2.37
N GLY A 248 -11.31 -5.46 -3.21
CA GLY A 248 -11.48 -6.68 -4.01
C GLY A 248 -10.18 -7.48 -4.06
N ASP A 249 -10.22 -8.58 -4.80
CA ASP A 249 -9.13 -9.52 -4.94
C ASP A 249 -8.64 -9.54 -6.40
N PHE A 250 -7.38 -9.89 -6.61
CA PHE A 250 -6.76 -9.99 -7.92
C PHE A 250 -6.01 -11.30 -8.07
N GLU A 251 -6.26 -11.99 -9.17
CA GLU A 251 -5.52 -13.16 -9.58
C GLU A 251 -4.93 -12.97 -10.97
N LEU A 252 -3.69 -13.38 -11.13
CA LEU A 252 -3.02 -13.43 -12.42
C LEU A 252 -2.62 -14.85 -12.75
N ARG A 253 -2.89 -15.26 -13.99
CA ARG A 253 -2.36 -16.48 -14.58
C ARG A 253 -1.39 -16.13 -15.70
N LYS A 254 -0.13 -16.53 -15.54
CA LYS A 254 0.92 -16.33 -16.53
C LYS A 254 1.12 -17.58 -17.37
N THR A 255 0.94 -17.45 -18.67
CA THR A 255 1.09 -18.56 -19.61
C THR A 255 1.94 -18.17 -20.82
N ASN A 256 2.40 -19.18 -21.56
CA ASN A 256 2.86 -19.00 -22.92
C ASN A 256 1.70 -19.17 -23.92
N ASP A 257 1.98 -18.97 -25.20
CA ASP A 257 1.03 -19.14 -26.32
C ASP A 257 0.56 -20.58 -26.54
N THR A 258 1.12 -21.57 -25.83
CA THR A 258 0.61 -22.95 -25.76
C THR A 258 -0.19 -23.27 -24.49
N GLY A 259 -0.40 -22.28 -23.61
CA GLY A 259 -1.15 -22.44 -22.37
C GLY A 259 -0.36 -23.04 -21.21
N LYS A 260 0.93 -23.32 -21.39
CA LYS A 260 1.83 -23.76 -20.31
C LYS A 260 2.12 -22.59 -19.37
N LEU A 261 2.15 -22.89 -18.08
CA LEU A 261 2.46 -21.91 -17.03
C LEU A 261 3.92 -21.45 -17.10
N ILE A 262 4.15 -20.15 -16.86
CA ILE A 262 5.50 -19.55 -16.86
C ILE A 262 5.84 -19.01 -15.47
N ASN A 263 7.02 -19.35 -14.96
CA ASN A 263 7.57 -18.82 -13.70
C ASN A 263 8.62 -17.74 -13.95
N GLY A 264 8.83 -16.87 -12.95
CA GLY A 264 9.92 -15.90 -12.96
C GLY A 264 9.65 -14.58 -13.70
N SER A 265 8.47 -14.43 -14.32
CA SER A 265 8.01 -13.11 -14.78
C SER A 265 7.86 -12.17 -13.59
N GLU A 266 8.26 -10.92 -13.77
CA GLU A 266 8.08 -9.87 -12.75
C GLU A 266 7.09 -8.83 -13.27
N PHE A 267 6.23 -8.35 -12.38
CA PHE A 267 5.20 -7.34 -12.68
C PHE A 267 5.26 -6.18 -11.69
N SER A 268 4.92 -4.98 -12.17
CA SER A 268 4.47 -3.88 -11.32
C SER A 268 2.96 -3.72 -11.49
N LEU A 269 2.23 -3.69 -10.38
CA LEU A 269 0.81 -3.40 -10.34
C LEU A 269 0.61 -2.07 -9.62
N LYS A 270 0.19 -1.05 -10.36
CA LYS A 270 0.07 0.32 -9.87
C LYS A 270 -1.37 0.81 -9.96
N HIS A 271 -1.90 1.34 -8.87
CA HIS A 271 -3.20 2.01 -8.90
C HIS A 271 -3.08 3.34 -9.66
N THR A 272 -4.08 3.68 -10.46
CA THR A 272 -4.03 4.87 -11.34
C THR A 272 -4.16 6.20 -10.58
N THR A 273 -4.97 6.25 -9.52
CA THR A 273 -5.19 7.46 -8.70
C THR A 273 -4.58 7.43 -7.30
N LEU A 274 -4.52 6.27 -6.63
CA LEU A 274 -3.91 6.12 -5.31
C LEU A 274 -2.40 5.89 -5.41
N ASP A 275 -1.65 6.29 -4.38
CA ASP A 275 -0.22 5.99 -4.25
C ASP A 275 0.02 4.53 -3.80
N PHE A 276 -0.50 3.59 -4.60
CA PHE A 276 -0.38 2.16 -4.38
C PHE A 276 0.42 1.55 -5.53
N GLU A 277 1.51 0.86 -5.20
CA GLU A 277 2.29 0.07 -6.14
C GLU A 277 2.79 -1.21 -5.45
N LYS A 278 2.66 -2.35 -6.15
CA LYS A 278 3.27 -3.62 -5.73
C LYS A 278 4.13 -4.21 -6.84
N LYS A 279 5.33 -4.65 -6.47
CA LYS A 279 6.19 -5.48 -7.32
C LYS A 279 5.92 -6.94 -7.02
N LEU A 280 5.71 -7.73 -8.08
CA LEU A 280 5.22 -9.10 -8.00
C LEU A 280 6.14 -10.01 -8.81
N VAL A 281 6.38 -11.22 -8.32
CA VAL A 281 7.17 -12.23 -9.02
C VAL A 281 6.33 -13.50 -9.14
N VAL A 282 6.10 -13.94 -10.37
CA VAL A 282 5.24 -15.09 -10.67
C VAL A 282 5.90 -16.38 -10.18
N LYS A 283 5.15 -17.16 -9.40
CA LYS A 283 5.49 -18.52 -8.96
C LYS A 283 4.38 -19.47 -9.35
N ASP A 284 4.72 -20.68 -9.77
CA ASP A 284 3.78 -21.68 -10.29
C ASP A 284 2.78 -21.13 -11.35
N GLY A 285 3.24 -20.18 -12.16
CA GLY A 285 2.47 -19.49 -13.18
C GLY A 285 1.32 -18.63 -12.67
N LYS A 286 1.27 -18.32 -11.38
CA LYS A 286 0.15 -17.60 -10.77
C LYS A 286 0.61 -16.49 -9.82
N LEU A 287 -0.28 -15.53 -9.60
CA LEU A 287 -0.24 -14.56 -8.50
C LEU A 287 -1.65 -14.45 -7.92
N SER A 288 -1.77 -14.26 -6.61
CA SER A 288 -3.04 -13.97 -5.94
C SER A 288 -2.80 -12.92 -4.87
N MET A 289 -3.70 -11.95 -4.80
CA MET A 289 -3.69 -10.87 -3.82
C MET A 289 -5.12 -10.60 -3.37
N SER A 290 -5.31 -10.45 -2.06
CA SER A 290 -6.60 -10.07 -1.50
C SER A 290 -6.55 -8.69 -0.84
N GLY A 291 -7.71 -8.07 -0.68
CA GLY A 291 -7.83 -6.80 0.06
C GLY A 291 -7.27 -5.59 -0.69
N MET A 292 -7.27 -5.64 -2.01
CA MET A 292 -6.83 -4.54 -2.86
C MET A 292 -7.88 -3.43 -2.93
N PRO A 293 -7.50 -2.14 -2.89
CA PRO A 293 -8.45 -1.05 -3.08
C PRO A 293 -9.23 -1.19 -4.39
N VAL A 294 -10.52 -0.92 -4.36
CA VAL A 294 -11.33 -0.86 -5.59
C VAL A 294 -10.86 0.28 -6.48
N GLY A 295 -10.72 0.00 -7.77
CA GLY A 295 -10.32 1.01 -8.76
C GLY A 295 -9.60 0.45 -9.97
N GLU A 296 -9.06 1.37 -10.76
CA GLU A 296 -8.32 1.09 -12.00
C GLU A 296 -6.83 0.97 -11.73
N TYR A 297 -6.23 -0.08 -12.29
CA TYR A 297 -4.81 -0.42 -12.16
C TYR A 297 -4.12 -0.56 -13.51
N LEU A 298 -2.84 -0.25 -13.52
CA LEU A 298 -1.90 -0.61 -14.59
C LEU A 298 -1.04 -1.76 -14.12
N LEU A 299 -1.22 -2.92 -14.73
CA LEU A 299 -0.36 -4.09 -14.59
C LEU A 299 0.69 -4.05 -15.70
N THR A 300 1.97 -3.93 -15.36
CA THR A 300 3.08 -3.89 -16.31
C THR A 300 4.03 -5.05 -16.08
N GLU A 301 4.30 -5.87 -17.10
CA GLU A 301 5.35 -6.89 -17.04
C GLU A 301 6.72 -6.18 -17.13
N THR A 302 7.46 -6.21 -16.02
CA THR A 302 8.76 -5.53 -15.89
C THR A 302 9.93 -6.43 -16.25
N LYS A 303 9.75 -7.75 -16.17
CA LYS A 303 10.75 -8.74 -16.58
C LYS A 303 10.10 -9.97 -17.18
N VAL A 304 10.72 -10.45 -18.24
CA VAL A 304 10.27 -11.58 -19.05
C VAL A 304 11.29 -12.71 -18.88
N PRO A 305 10.84 -13.94 -18.60
CA PRO A 305 11.73 -15.11 -18.53
C PRO A 305 12.35 -15.45 -19.89
N ASP A 306 13.56 -16.01 -19.86
CA ASP A 306 14.29 -16.48 -21.04
C ASP A 306 13.41 -17.37 -21.94
N GLY A 307 13.63 -17.27 -23.25
CA GLY A 307 12.90 -18.04 -24.26
C GLY A 307 11.42 -17.64 -24.46
N HIS A 308 10.96 -16.52 -23.89
CA HIS A 308 9.59 -16.00 -24.06
C HIS A 308 9.61 -14.54 -24.46
N ALA A 309 8.62 -14.11 -25.24
CA ALA A 309 8.44 -12.75 -25.75
C ALA A 309 7.15 -12.05 -25.35
N VAL A 310 7.27 -10.77 -24.99
CA VAL A 310 6.14 -9.93 -24.65
C VAL A 310 5.41 -9.48 -25.90
N LEU A 311 4.10 -9.75 -25.96
CA LEU A 311 3.21 -9.20 -26.98
C LEU A 311 2.64 -7.86 -26.55
N GLN A 312 2.29 -7.75 -25.27
CA GLN A 312 1.73 -6.55 -24.67
C GLN A 312 2.32 -6.39 -23.27
N LYS A 313 2.97 -5.24 -23.05
CA LYS A 313 3.71 -4.99 -21.81
C LYS A 313 2.82 -4.52 -20.66
N THR A 314 1.76 -3.78 -20.96
CA THR A 314 0.89 -3.14 -19.97
C THR A 314 -0.57 -3.47 -20.21
N PHE A 315 -1.29 -3.81 -19.13
CA PHE A 315 -2.71 -4.14 -19.11
C PHE A 315 -3.44 -3.22 -18.14
N GLN A 316 -4.64 -2.77 -18.53
CA GLN A 316 -5.57 -2.13 -17.60
C GLN A 316 -6.38 -3.20 -16.89
N VAL A 317 -6.49 -3.08 -15.57
CA VAL A 317 -7.20 -4.02 -14.71
C VAL A 317 -8.10 -3.25 -13.76
N THR A 318 -9.38 -3.60 -13.72
CA THR A 318 -10.34 -3.04 -12.77
C THR A 318 -10.54 -4.01 -11.60
N ILE A 319 -10.28 -3.56 -10.38
CA ILE A 319 -10.62 -4.30 -9.16
C ILE A 319 -11.98 -3.83 -8.66
N ASN A 320 -12.91 -4.76 -8.53
CA ASN A 320 -14.29 -4.49 -8.11
C ASN A 320 -14.52 -4.94 -6.66
N LYS A 321 -15.47 -4.27 -5.99
CA LYS A 321 -15.83 -4.58 -4.60
C LYS A 321 -16.28 -6.03 -4.46
N ASP A 322 -15.74 -6.72 -3.46
CA ASP A 322 -16.13 -8.09 -3.07
C ASP A 322 -16.02 -9.12 -4.22
N GLN A 323 -15.18 -8.85 -5.22
CA GLN A 323 -14.97 -9.71 -6.38
C GLN A 323 -13.49 -10.07 -6.53
N THR A 324 -13.23 -11.20 -7.17
CA THR A 324 -11.91 -11.59 -7.65
C THR A 324 -11.78 -11.25 -9.13
N THR A 325 -10.91 -10.31 -9.47
CA THR A 325 -10.56 -10.00 -10.85
C THR A 325 -9.48 -10.94 -11.34
N GLU A 326 -9.76 -11.68 -12.40
CA GLU A 326 -8.80 -12.58 -13.04
C GLU A 326 -8.15 -11.92 -14.27
N GLN A 327 -6.83 -11.97 -14.37
CA GLN A 327 -6.07 -11.53 -15.54
C GLN A 327 -5.20 -12.67 -16.08
N ILE A 328 -5.32 -12.95 -17.38
CA ILE A 328 -4.41 -13.87 -18.07
C ILE A 328 -3.39 -13.03 -18.84
N VAL A 329 -2.10 -13.29 -18.61
CA VAL A 329 -1.01 -12.68 -19.39
C VAL A 329 -0.30 -13.78 -20.17
N VAL A 330 -0.20 -13.59 -21.48
CA VAL A 330 0.36 -14.56 -22.42
C VAL A 330 1.62 -13.99 -23.05
N ASN A 331 2.74 -14.71 -22.94
CA ASN A 331 3.95 -14.39 -23.71
C ASN A 331 4.16 -15.42 -24.81
N LYS A 332 4.61 -14.98 -25.97
CA LYS A 332 4.88 -15.86 -27.09
C LYS A 332 6.17 -16.63 -26.85
N LEU A 333 6.23 -17.92 -27.18
CA LEU A 333 7.50 -18.63 -27.16
C LEU A 333 8.49 -18.03 -28.18
N ARG A 334 9.75 -17.92 -27.77
CA ARG A 334 10.86 -17.40 -28.57
C ARG A 334 12.03 -18.37 -28.47
N PRO A 335 11.98 -19.50 -29.19
CA PRO A 335 13.02 -20.51 -29.11
C PRO A 335 14.35 -20.01 -29.68
N THR A 336 15.44 -20.59 -29.18
CA THR A 336 16.80 -20.29 -29.63
C THR A 336 17.54 -21.57 -30.05
N GLY A 337 18.62 -21.39 -30.80
CA GLY A 337 19.56 -22.40 -31.22
C GLY A 337 20.77 -22.47 -30.28
N THR A 338 21.31 -23.67 -30.13
CA THR A 338 22.63 -23.94 -29.56
C THR A 338 23.47 -24.64 -30.61
N LEU A 339 24.58 -24.01 -31.00
CA LEU A 339 25.58 -24.58 -31.89
C LEU A 339 26.69 -25.19 -31.05
N GLU A 340 26.97 -26.46 -31.27
CA GLU A 340 28.11 -27.15 -30.70
C GLU A 340 29.08 -27.60 -31.79
N ILE A 341 30.37 -27.37 -31.60
CA ILE A 341 31.42 -27.83 -32.49
C ILE A 341 32.34 -28.72 -31.65
N ASN A 342 32.48 -29.97 -32.08
CA ASN A 342 33.43 -30.93 -31.52
C ASN A 342 34.58 -31.09 -32.51
N LYS A 343 35.72 -30.49 -32.15
CA LYS A 343 36.95 -30.53 -32.92
C LYS A 343 37.83 -31.68 -32.50
N SER A 344 38.36 -32.38 -33.50
CA SER A 344 39.41 -33.38 -33.33
C SER A 344 40.57 -33.12 -34.30
N LEU A 345 41.72 -33.69 -33.96
CA LEU A 345 42.94 -33.66 -34.74
C LEU A 345 43.37 -35.11 -34.97
N GLU A 346 43.70 -35.46 -36.21
CA GLU A 346 44.15 -36.81 -36.55
C GLU A 346 45.40 -37.21 -35.72
N THR A 347 45.41 -38.43 -35.20
CA THR A 347 46.55 -39.00 -34.47
C THR A 347 47.52 -39.66 -35.43
N SER A 348 48.83 -39.54 -35.17
CA SER A 348 49.85 -40.23 -35.96
C SER A 348 49.83 -41.75 -35.75
N ASN A 349 50.29 -42.49 -36.76
CA ASN A 349 50.53 -43.93 -36.66
C ASN A 349 51.63 -44.26 -35.62
N GLU A 350 51.61 -45.47 -35.04
CA GLU A 350 52.45 -45.89 -33.90
C GLU A 350 53.98 -45.82 -34.11
N ASN A 351 54.48 -45.63 -35.34
CA ASN A 351 55.92 -45.54 -35.66
C ASN A 351 56.29 -44.26 -36.43
N ALA A 352 55.40 -43.28 -36.51
CA ALA A 352 55.67 -42.04 -37.23
C ALA A 352 56.36 -41.00 -36.34
N VAL A 353 57.20 -40.18 -36.96
CA VAL A 353 57.84 -39.04 -36.30
C VAL A 353 56.86 -37.88 -36.33
N ASN A 354 56.26 -37.60 -35.19
CA ASN A 354 55.22 -36.60 -35.10
C ASN A 354 55.76 -35.31 -34.45
N LYS A 355 55.70 -34.22 -35.22
CA LYS A 355 56.03 -32.86 -34.78
C LYS A 355 54.83 -31.91 -34.89
N ALA A 356 53.63 -32.46 -35.13
CA ALA A 356 52.41 -31.66 -35.23
C ALA A 356 52.04 -31.09 -33.86
N ASP A 357 51.41 -29.92 -33.90
CA ASP A 357 50.94 -29.23 -32.71
C ASP A 357 49.51 -29.64 -32.39
N TYR A 358 49.32 -30.35 -31.28
CA TYR A 358 48.00 -30.84 -30.87
C TYR A 358 47.19 -29.83 -30.03
N ASP A 359 47.60 -28.56 -30.01
CA ASP A 359 46.88 -27.50 -29.30
C ASP A 359 45.57 -27.12 -30.01
N LEU A 360 44.49 -27.78 -29.61
CA LEU A 360 43.12 -27.51 -30.06
C LEU A 360 42.68 -26.05 -29.85
N THR A 361 43.32 -25.29 -28.94
CA THR A 361 42.97 -23.87 -28.74
C THR A 361 43.46 -22.97 -29.87
N LYS A 362 44.34 -23.46 -30.75
CA LYS A 362 44.76 -22.74 -31.97
C LYS A 362 43.78 -22.91 -33.12
N VAL A 363 42.81 -23.82 -33.01
CA VAL A 363 41.73 -23.94 -33.99
C VAL A 363 40.79 -22.76 -33.85
N GLN A 364 40.50 -22.09 -34.96
CA GLN A 364 39.61 -20.94 -35.01
C GLN A 364 38.48 -21.15 -36.01
N PHE A 365 37.27 -20.77 -35.59
CA PHE A 365 36.07 -20.79 -36.40
C PHE A 365 35.49 -19.40 -36.55
N LYS A 366 35.18 -19.00 -37.77
CA LYS A 366 34.37 -17.82 -38.07
C LYS A 366 32.92 -18.24 -38.24
N ILE A 367 32.04 -17.62 -37.47
CA ILE A 367 30.60 -17.90 -37.47
C ILE A 367 29.86 -16.67 -38.00
N THR A 368 29.11 -16.86 -39.10
CA THR A 368 28.37 -15.77 -39.76
C THR A 368 26.93 -16.16 -40.06
N ALA A 369 26.05 -15.18 -40.22
CA ALA A 369 24.70 -15.40 -40.73
C ALA A 369 24.76 -15.83 -42.21
N ASN A 370 24.16 -16.98 -42.56
CA ASN A 370 24.13 -17.46 -43.95
C ASN A 370 23.08 -16.74 -44.82
N GLN A 371 22.13 -16.08 -44.17
CA GLN A 371 21.02 -15.33 -44.77
C GLN A 371 20.64 -14.16 -43.85
N ASP A 372 19.70 -13.32 -44.28
CA ASP A 372 19.06 -12.37 -43.36
C ASP A 372 18.26 -13.14 -42.30
N ILE A 373 18.48 -12.83 -41.03
CA ILE A 373 17.84 -13.48 -39.88
C ILE A 373 16.96 -12.45 -39.19
N TYR A 374 15.73 -12.84 -38.91
CA TYR A 374 14.71 -11.99 -38.31
C TYR A 374 14.25 -12.57 -36.99
N ASP A 375 13.78 -11.71 -36.11
CA ASP A 375 13.13 -12.11 -34.88
C ASP A 375 11.83 -12.88 -35.17
N SER A 376 11.63 -14.02 -34.51
CA SER A 376 10.45 -14.86 -34.72
C SER A 376 9.14 -14.25 -34.18
N VAL A 377 9.22 -13.14 -33.44
CA VAL A 377 8.09 -12.47 -32.81
C VAL A 377 7.92 -11.04 -33.32
N SER A 378 8.91 -10.15 -33.19
CA SER A 378 8.82 -8.76 -33.67
C SER A 378 9.01 -8.61 -35.17
N LEU A 379 9.53 -9.64 -35.85
CA LEU A 379 9.94 -9.58 -37.27
C LEU A 379 11.04 -8.54 -37.56
N GLU A 380 11.68 -8.01 -36.53
CA GLU A 380 12.83 -7.13 -36.68
C GLU A 380 14.01 -7.91 -37.25
N LYS A 381 14.74 -7.30 -38.19
CA LYS A 381 15.96 -7.91 -38.74
C LYS A 381 17.05 -7.89 -37.66
N LEU A 382 17.53 -9.08 -37.28
CA LEU A 382 18.57 -9.27 -36.28
C LEU A 382 19.96 -9.30 -36.91
N TYR A 383 20.08 -9.94 -38.07
CA TYR A 383 21.32 -10.05 -38.83
C TYR A 383 21.03 -9.93 -40.32
N SER A 384 21.94 -9.32 -41.05
CA SER A 384 22.02 -9.41 -42.51
C SER A 384 22.89 -10.60 -42.91
N LYS A 385 22.68 -11.12 -44.12
CA LYS A 385 23.55 -12.16 -44.68
C LYS A 385 25.02 -11.73 -44.64
N GLY A 386 25.87 -12.59 -44.05
CA GLY A 386 27.31 -12.38 -43.91
C GLY A 386 27.74 -11.70 -42.62
N ASP A 387 26.79 -11.20 -41.80
CA ASP A 387 27.12 -10.59 -40.52
C ASP A 387 27.80 -11.60 -39.58
N ALA A 388 28.81 -11.14 -38.86
CA ALA A 388 29.47 -11.92 -37.84
C ALA A 388 28.56 -12.14 -36.63
N ILE A 389 28.55 -13.35 -36.09
CA ILE A 389 27.81 -13.66 -34.88
C ILE A 389 28.73 -13.48 -33.68
N THR A 390 28.51 -12.45 -32.89
CA THR A 390 29.32 -12.10 -31.71
C THR A 390 28.58 -12.37 -30.40
N VAL A 391 29.29 -12.56 -29.29
CA VAL A 391 28.65 -12.65 -27.97
C VAL A 391 27.95 -11.33 -27.66
N GLY A 392 26.72 -11.39 -27.17
CA GLY A 392 25.90 -10.21 -26.90
C GLY A 392 25.08 -9.70 -28.11
N SER A 393 25.28 -10.27 -29.30
CA SER A 393 24.46 -9.95 -30.49
C SER A 393 23.10 -10.65 -30.46
N GLY A 394 22.21 -10.29 -31.40
CA GLY A 394 20.93 -10.99 -31.62
C GLY A 394 19.76 -10.49 -30.77
N LYS A 395 19.84 -9.26 -30.26
CA LYS A 395 18.76 -8.65 -29.46
C LYS A 395 17.45 -8.58 -30.24
N GLY A 396 16.42 -9.25 -29.76
CA GLY A 396 15.03 -8.99 -30.15
C GLY A 396 14.20 -8.62 -28.92
N SER A 397 12.88 -8.85 -28.93
CA SER A 397 11.92 -8.19 -28.02
C SER A 397 12.11 -8.39 -26.50
N ASN A 398 13.01 -9.27 -26.04
CA ASN A 398 13.27 -9.52 -24.60
C ASN A 398 14.74 -9.42 -24.20
N ASP A 399 15.57 -8.79 -25.04
CA ASP A 399 16.99 -8.58 -24.75
C ASP A 399 17.84 -9.84 -24.51
N ASP A 400 17.33 -11.05 -24.83
CA ASP A 400 18.15 -12.27 -24.82
C ASP A 400 19.18 -12.20 -25.96
N VAL A 401 20.41 -12.60 -25.66
CA VAL A 401 21.58 -12.43 -26.53
C VAL A 401 22.33 -13.75 -26.74
N VAL A 402 23.14 -13.81 -27.80
CA VAL A 402 24.08 -14.92 -28.02
C VAL A 402 25.08 -15.00 -26.87
N LYS A 403 25.26 -16.20 -26.30
CA LYS A 403 26.15 -16.48 -25.16
C LYS A 403 27.15 -17.56 -25.55
N LEU A 404 28.42 -17.36 -25.18
CA LEU A 404 29.48 -18.35 -25.32
C LEU A 404 29.45 -19.31 -24.11
N VAL A 405 29.34 -20.61 -24.39
CA VAL A 405 29.31 -21.68 -23.38
C VAL A 405 30.69 -22.36 -23.26
N ASN A 406 31.35 -22.64 -24.39
CA ASN A 406 32.69 -23.22 -24.45
C ASN A 406 33.54 -22.52 -25.50
N GLY A 407 34.85 -22.45 -25.27
CA GLY A 407 35.80 -21.78 -26.16
C GLY A 407 36.07 -20.33 -25.76
N LYS A 408 36.56 -19.53 -26.70
CA LYS A 408 36.88 -18.11 -26.49
C LYS A 408 36.55 -17.31 -27.74
N GLU A 409 35.83 -16.20 -27.59
CA GLU A 409 35.71 -15.21 -28.67
C GLU A 409 37.02 -14.43 -28.79
N LEU A 410 37.57 -14.37 -29.99
CA LEU A 410 38.81 -13.68 -30.30
C LEU A 410 38.51 -12.28 -30.86
N GLU A 411 37.81 -12.23 -31.99
CA GLU A 411 37.47 -10.99 -32.66
C GLU A 411 36.30 -11.20 -33.63
N ASN A 412 35.28 -10.32 -33.57
CA ASN A 412 34.21 -10.19 -34.57
C ASN A 412 33.66 -11.53 -35.11
N GLY A 413 33.19 -12.40 -34.22
CA GLY A 413 32.60 -13.69 -34.58
C GLY A 413 33.60 -14.78 -34.95
N ILE A 414 34.89 -14.55 -34.70
CA ILE A 414 35.95 -15.56 -34.72
C ILE A 414 36.13 -16.11 -33.29
N TYR A 415 36.07 -17.43 -33.17
CA TYR A 415 36.13 -18.13 -31.90
C TYR A 415 37.20 -19.21 -31.93
N SER A 416 37.91 -19.41 -30.83
CA SER A 416 38.76 -20.57 -30.64
C SER A 416 38.06 -21.66 -29.82
N CYS A 417 38.43 -22.91 -30.07
CA CYS A 417 37.99 -24.03 -29.23
C CYS A 417 38.62 -23.95 -27.83
N ASP A 418 38.01 -24.65 -26.87
CA ASP A 418 38.65 -24.94 -25.58
C ASP A 418 39.70 -26.05 -25.70
N THR A 419 40.37 -26.36 -24.59
CA THR A 419 41.44 -27.38 -24.54
C THR A 419 40.98 -28.80 -24.87
N ASN A 420 39.67 -29.06 -24.85
CA ASN A 420 39.08 -30.35 -25.21
C ASN A 420 38.53 -30.35 -26.64
N GLY A 421 38.79 -29.29 -27.42
CA GLY A 421 38.30 -29.16 -28.79
C GLY A 421 36.82 -28.77 -28.85
N LYS A 422 36.22 -28.25 -27.78
CA LYS A 422 34.81 -27.84 -27.80
C LYS A 422 34.68 -26.34 -28.02
N LEU A 423 33.71 -25.97 -28.85
CA LEU A 423 33.22 -24.60 -29.00
C LEU A 423 31.70 -24.65 -28.98
N SER A 424 31.05 -23.82 -28.16
CA SER A 424 29.59 -23.83 -28.05
C SER A 424 29.02 -22.43 -27.87
N LEU A 425 28.05 -22.09 -28.70
CA LEU A 425 27.27 -20.85 -28.66
C LEU A 425 25.80 -21.18 -28.42
N SER A 426 25.17 -20.50 -27.47
CA SER A 426 23.73 -20.59 -27.18
C SER A 426 23.03 -19.26 -27.44
N GLY A 427 21.71 -19.27 -27.51
CA GLY A 427 20.92 -18.05 -27.73
C GLY A 427 20.89 -17.59 -29.19
N LEU A 428 21.26 -18.45 -30.14
CA LEU A 428 21.20 -18.13 -31.57
C LEU A 428 19.74 -17.99 -32.01
N PRO A 429 19.34 -16.91 -32.70
CA PRO A 429 18.01 -16.84 -33.28
C PRO A 429 17.72 -17.96 -34.29
N MET A 430 16.44 -18.20 -34.58
CA MET A 430 16.06 -19.12 -35.64
C MET A 430 16.55 -18.59 -37.00
N GLY A 431 17.32 -19.40 -37.71
CA GLY A 431 18.00 -18.99 -38.94
C GLY A 431 19.06 -19.99 -39.36
N THR A 432 19.76 -19.65 -40.44
CA THR A 432 20.85 -20.47 -40.99
C THR A 432 22.17 -19.73 -40.80
N TYR A 433 23.18 -20.45 -40.31
CA TYR A 433 24.51 -19.93 -40.00
C TYR A 433 25.58 -20.70 -40.78
N SER A 434 26.67 -20.01 -41.10
CA SER A 434 27.86 -20.58 -41.71
C SER A 434 28.97 -20.71 -40.67
N VAL A 435 29.66 -21.85 -40.68
CA VAL A 435 30.81 -22.17 -39.83
C VAL A 435 32.01 -22.46 -40.74
N GLU A 436 33.00 -21.58 -40.70
CA GLU A 436 34.23 -21.66 -41.50
C GLU A 436 35.43 -21.85 -40.57
N GLU A 437 36.26 -22.88 -40.79
CA GLU A 437 37.54 -23.00 -40.09
C GLU A 437 38.55 -22.02 -40.71
N THR A 438 39.07 -21.08 -39.91
CA THR A 438 39.96 -20.02 -40.40
C THR A 438 41.42 -20.24 -40.01
N ALA A 439 41.67 -21.05 -38.98
CA ALA A 439 43.00 -21.45 -38.57
C ALA A 439 42.97 -22.83 -37.91
N CYS A 440 44.02 -23.60 -38.11
CA CYS A 440 44.29 -24.85 -37.40
C CYS A 440 45.77 -24.84 -36.94
N PRO A 441 46.15 -25.72 -36.00
CA PRO A 441 47.54 -25.82 -35.54
C PRO A 441 48.51 -26.26 -36.64
N ASP A 442 49.80 -26.00 -36.43
CA ASP A 442 50.85 -26.45 -37.33
C ASP A 442 50.90 -27.98 -37.42
N GLY A 443 51.10 -28.50 -38.63
CA GLY A 443 51.10 -29.95 -38.90
C GLY A 443 49.73 -30.52 -39.24
N PHE A 444 48.69 -29.69 -39.35
CA PHE A 444 47.34 -30.08 -39.76
C PHE A 444 46.88 -29.36 -41.03
N VAL A 445 46.04 -30.05 -41.81
CA VAL A 445 45.41 -29.49 -43.01
C VAL A 445 44.16 -28.73 -42.61
N LEU A 446 44.14 -27.43 -42.89
CA LEU A 446 42.97 -26.56 -42.67
C LEU A 446 41.76 -27.07 -43.48
N ASP A 447 40.61 -27.23 -42.82
CA ASP A 447 39.36 -27.58 -43.47
C ASP A 447 38.75 -26.34 -44.15
N LYS A 448 38.83 -26.30 -45.49
CA LYS A 448 38.30 -25.19 -46.29
C LYS A 448 36.79 -25.30 -46.56
N GLU A 449 36.15 -26.38 -46.13
CA GLU A 449 34.71 -26.56 -46.33
C GLU A 449 33.91 -25.69 -45.34
N VAL A 450 33.12 -24.77 -45.87
CA VAL A 450 32.17 -23.99 -45.08
C VAL A 450 30.95 -24.86 -44.76
N LYS A 451 30.76 -25.16 -43.48
CA LYS A 451 29.61 -25.94 -43.00
C LYS A 451 28.44 -25.02 -42.68
N THR A 452 27.23 -25.54 -42.80
CA THR A 452 26.01 -24.80 -42.46
C THR A 452 25.23 -25.47 -41.34
N VAL A 453 24.64 -24.67 -40.46
CA VAL A 453 23.71 -25.13 -39.42
C VAL A 453 22.42 -24.33 -39.50
N GLN A 454 21.28 -25.02 -39.42
CA GLN A 454 19.97 -24.40 -39.46
C GLN A 454 19.23 -24.64 -38.16
N PHE A 455 18.74 -23.56 -37.56
CA PHE A 455 17.80 -23.62 -36.44
C PHE A 455 16.43 -23.17 -36.93
N ALA A 456 15.48 -24.11 -36.92
CA ALA A 456 14.10 -23.86 -37.25
C ALA A 456 13.22 -24.48 -36.17
N GLN A 457 12.18 -23.77 -35.76
CA GLN A 457 11.22 -24.26 -34.80
C GLN A 457 10.48 -25.47 -35.37
N GLN A 458 10.58 -26.62 -34.69
CA GLN A 458 9.93 -27.89 -35.09
C GLN A 458 8.65 -28.16 -34.32
N ASP A 459 8.51 -27.57 -33.13
CA ASP A 459 7.36 -27.73 -32.24
C ASP A 459 7.03 -26.43 -31.48
N PHE A 460 5.94 -26.47 -30.71
CA PHE A 460 5.43 -25.31 -29.96
C PHE A 460 5.80 -25.33 -28.46
N VAL A 461 6.72 -26.16 -28.00
CA VAL A 461 7.03 -26.30 -26.56
C VAL A 461 8.53 -26.26 -26.23
N THR A 462 9.39 -26.51 -27.21
CA THR A 462 10.84 -26.55 -27.08
C THR A 462 11.41 -25.13 -27.12
N LEU A 463 12.17 -24.77 -26.09
CA LEU A 463 12.83 -23.47 -25.96
C LEU A 463 14.22 -23.41 -26.61
N THR A 464 14.87 -24.56 -26.77
CA THR A 464 16.24 -24.62 -27.27
C THR A 464 16.42 -25.79 -28.22
N TYR A 465 16.92 -25.52 -29.42
CA TYR A 465 17.26 -26.49 -30.45
C TYR A 465 18.78 -26.62 -30.54
N THR A 466 19.31 -27.82 -30.38
CA THR A 466 20.77 -28.04 -30.43
C THR A 466 21.18 -28.66 -31.77
N SER A 467 22.24 -28.14 -32.37
CA SER A 467 22.87 -28.69 -33.57
C SER A 467 24.37 -28.82 -33.33
N SER A 468 24.93 -29.99 -33.64
CA SER A 468 26.33 -30.30 -33.36
C SER A 468 27.08 -30.63 -34.66
N LEU A 469 28.28 -30.07 -34.82
CA LEU A 469 29.22 -30.36 -35.91
C LEU A 469 30.43 -31.11 -35.35
N ASN A 470 30.83 -32.20 -36.01
CA ASN A 470 32.08 -32.89 -35.72
C ASN A 470 33.07 -32.58 -36.83
N ILE A 471 34.20 -31.94 -36.50
CA ILE A 471 35.17 -31.46 -37.48
C ILE A 471 36.55 -32.04 -37.14
N ASN A 472 37.16 -32.75 -38.07
CA ASN A 472 38.49 -33.33 -37.92
C ASN A 472 39.47 -32.64 -38.88
N ASN A 473 40.69 -32.31 -38.42
CA ASN A 473 41.77 -31.97 -39.35
C ASN A 473 42.64 -33.20 -39.56
N GLU A 474 42.96 -33.44 -40.82
CA GLU A 474 43.96 -34.43 -41.20
C GLU A 474 45.37 -33.90 -40.92
N LEU A 475 46.26 -34.81 -40.54
CA LEU A 475 47.69 -34.50 -40.39
C LEU A 475 48.29 -34.22 -41.76
N THR A 476 49.18 -33.23 -41.84
CA THR A 476 50.07 -33.10 -42.99
C THR A 476 51.08 -34.26 -42.97
N LYS A 477 51.09 -35.06 -44.03
CA LYS A 477 51.96 -36.24 -44.14
C LYS A 477 52.98 -36.03 -45.24
N THR A 478 54.24 -36.36 -44.94
CA THR A 478 55.32 -36.40 -45.95
C THR A 478 55.97 -37.77 -45.88
N VAL A 479 56.07 -38.43 -47.03
CA VAL A 479 56.69 -39.74 -47.16
C VAL A 479 57.98 -39.57 -47.98
N PHE A 480 59.08 -40.06 -47.43
CA PHE A 480 60.36 -40.10 -48.11
C PHE A 480 60.65 -41.54 -48.52
N SER A 481 61.00 -41.75 -49.79
CA SER A 481 61.56 -43.01 -50.27
C SER A 481 62.96 -42.75 -50.80
N LYS A 482 63.93 -43.56 -50.36
CA LYS A 482 65.29 -43.52 -50.90
C LYS A 482 65.49 -44.69 -51.83
N VAL A 483 65.71 -44.39 -53.11
CA VAL A 483 65.94 -45.40 -54.15
C VAL A 483 67.31 -45.24 -54.81
N THR A 484 67.76 -46.30 -55.47
CA THR A 484 68.87 -46.27 -56.43
C THR A 484 68.49 -45.45 -57.66
N ALA A 485 69.46 -45.16 -58.54
CA ALA A 485 69.17 -44.52 -59.82
C ALA A 485 68.22 -45.35 -60.70
N ASP A 486 68.17 -46.67 -60.48
CA ASP A 486 67.35 -47.63 -61.22
C ASP A 486 65.97 -47.86 -60.56
N GLY A 487 65.71 -47.27 -59.38
CA GLY A 487 64.41 -47.31 -58.70
C GLY A 487 64.25 -48.34 -57.57
N ASP A 488 65.31 -49.10 -57.25
CA ASP A 488 65.29 -50.07 -56.13
C ASP A 488 65.42 -49.37 -54.77
N ASN A 489 64.72 -49.85 -53.73
CA ASN A 489 64.80 -49.30 -52.38
C ASN A 489 66.22 -49.44 -51.78
N LEU A 490 66.67 -48.39 -51.07
CA LEU A 490 67.95 -48.36 -50.37
C LEU A 490 67.76 -48.33 -48.85
N TYR A 491 68.26 -49.38 -48.20
CA TYR A 491 68.15 -49.65 -46.77
C TYR A 491 69.43 -49.26 -46.01
N GLY A 492 69.32 -48.89 -44.74
CA GLY A 492 70.46 -48.62 -43.88
C GLY A 492 71.14 -47.25 -44.10
N VAL A 493 70.51 -46.34 -44.84
CA VAL A 493 71.08 -45.03 -45.18
C VAL A 493 70.71 -44.01 -44.10
N PRO A 494 71.69 -43.35 -43.43
CA PRO A 494 71.41 -42.24 -42.54
C PRO A 494 70.86 -41.05 -43.33
N MET A 495 69.73 -40.52 -42.87
CA MET A 495 69.01 -39.38 -43.44
C MET A 495 68.77 -38.35 -42.34
N GLU A 496 68.72 -37.07 -42.71
CA GLU A 496 68.34 -35.99 -41.82
C GLU A 496 67.42 -34.98 -42.52
N ILE A 497 66.55 -34.35 -41.75
CA ILE A 497 65.80 -33.16 -42.11
C ILE A 497 66.38 -32.03 -41.26
N VAL A 498 66.77 -30.95 -41.93
CA VAL A 498 67.27 -29.72 -41.31
C VAL A 498 66.30 -28.57 -41.58
N ASP A 499 66.21 -27.62 -40.66
CA ASP A 499 65.49 -26.38 -40.90
C ASP A 499 66.27 -25.58 -41.95
N ALA A 500 65.61 -25.23 -43.06
CA ALA A 500 66.27 -24.58 -44.19
C ALA A 500 66.79 -23.17 -43.89
N LYS A 501 66.28 -22.51 -42.84
CA LYS A 501 66.67 -21.13 -42.46
C LYS A 501 67.78 -21.13 -41.41
N THR A 502 67.73 -22.02 -40.42
CA THR A 502 68.72 -22.07 -39.33
C THR A 502 69.83 -23.08 -39.58
N GLY A 503 69.60 -24.08 -40.43
CA GLY A 503 70.49 -25.23 -40.63
C GLY A 503 70.49 -26.22 -39.48
N GLU A 504 69.64 -26.03 -38.47
CA GLU A 504 69.55 -26.92 -37.31
C GLU A 504 68.88 -28.24 -37.68
N GLN A 505 69.38 -29.34 -37.13
CA GLN A 505 68.84 -30.67 -37.36
C GLN A 505 67.46 -30.81 -36.68
N VAL A 506 66.41 -30.99 -37.50
CA VAL A 506 65.02 -31.16 -37.05
C VAL A 506 64.75 -32.62 -36.70
N TYR A 507 65.27 -33.54 -37.52
CA TYR A 507 65.10 -34.98 -37.33
C TYR A 507 66.17 -35.78 -38.09
N ASN A 508 66.57 -36.95 -37.58
CA ASN A 508 67.41 -37.89 -38.31
C ASN A 508 66.86 -39.33 -38.19
N TRP A 509 67.11 -40.16 -39.19
CA TRP A 509 66.71 -41.56 -39.20
C TRP A 509 67.64 -42.39 -40.10
N ILE A 510 67.48 -43.71 -40.05
CA ILE A 510 68.12 -44.65 -40.98
C ILE A 510 67.00 -45.26 -41.82
N THR A 511 67.17 -45.35 -43.14
CA THR A 511 66.17 -45.95 -44.03
C THR A 511 65.93 -47.43 -43.71
N ASP A 512 64.66 -47.84 -43.67
CA ASP A 512 64.18 -49.14 -43.19
C ASP A 512 63.59 -50.03 -44.28
#